data_AF-W9V1B1-F1
#
_entry.id   AF-W9V1B1-F1
#
_cell.length_a   1.000
_cell.length_b   1.000
_cell.length_c   1.000
_cell.angle_alpha   90.00
_cell.angle_beta   90.00
_cell.angle_gamma   90.00
#
_symmetry.space_group_name_H-M   'P 1'
#
loop_
_entity.id
_entity.type
_entity.pdbx_description
1 polymer ?
#
loop_
_entity_poly.entity_id
_entity_poly.type
_entity_poly.pdbx_seq_one_letter_code
_entity_poly.pdbx_strand_id
1 'polypeptide(L)'
;MSQFNPDSIQIGISACLLGEKVRYDGGHKASQYCMQELSQVFSYVPVCPEMAIGLSTPRPTIRLVQEESGMRLLASDKSFDVTDAMQAFSEKRISTLDYLSGYIVCAKSPSCGMERVRVYDGRTGYSRKSGVGLYTANLQRIYPYLPVEEDGRLHDLVLKENFITRVFANHAWKTLKHEASRANRWSLFIPVINSYCWRIIRHTTVNWAVMLRTSVMILNKTQSSTINCLCKH
;
A
#
# COMPACT_ATOMS: atom_id res chain seq x y z
N MET A 1 -17.56 -13.38 -0.79
CA MET A 1 -16.71 -13.92 -1.88
C MET A 1 -15.35 -13.23 -1.78
N SER A 2 -14.25 -13.97 -1.64
CA SER A 2 -12.92 -13.36 -1.56
C SER A 2 -12.60 -12.67 -2.87
N GLN A 3 -12.27 -11.38 -2.84
CA GLN A 3 -11.86 -10.60 -4.02
C GLN A 3 -10.48 -11.01 -4.57
N PHE A 4 -9.80 -11.93 -3.88
CA PHE A 4 -8.50 -12.47 -4.27
C PHE A 4 -8.61 -13.40 -5.47
N ASN A 5 -7.82 -13.13 -6.51
CA ASN A 5 -7.66 -13.97 -7.69
C ASN A 5 -6.26 -14.60 -7.69
N PRO A 6 -6.10 -15.95 -7.62
CA PRO A 6 -4.79 -16.60 -7.68
C PRO A 6 -4.14 -16.56 -9.07
N ASP A 7 -4.92 -16.32 -10.13
CA ASP A 7 -4.44 -16.31 -11.51
C ASP A 7 -3.97 -14.91 -11.96
N SER A 8 -4.21 -13.88 -11.14
CA SER A 8 -3.86 -12.49 -11.47
C SER A 8 -3.34 -11.72 -10.26
N ILE A 9 -2.19 -11.06 -10.42
CA ILE A 9 -1.58 -10.24 -9.38
C ILE A 9 -2.27 -8.87 -9.35
N GLN A 10 -3.08 -8.65 -8.32
CA GLN A 10 -3.79 -7.39 -8.13
C GLN A 10 -2.98 -6.41 -7.28
N ILE A 11 -2.81 -5.18 -7.76
CA ILE A 11 -2.09 -4.09 -7.07
C ILE A 11 -2.97 -2.86 -6.97
N GLY A 12 -3.02 -2.26 -5.78
CA GLY A 12 -3.66 -0.97 -5.59
C GLY A 12 -2.84 0.14 -6.21
N ILE A 13 -3.46 1.12 -6.86
CA ILE A 13 -2.73 2.24 -7.45
C ILE A 13 -3.45 3.56 -7.21
N SER A 14 -2.70 4.63 -6.94
CA SER A 14 -3.28 5.98 -6.92
C SER A 14 -3.86 6.32 -8.30
N ALA A 15 -5.15 6.59 -8.38
CA ALA A 15 -5.87 6.70 -9.65
C ALA A 15 -5.31 7.79 -10.60
N CYS A 16 -4.73 8.86 -10.04
CA CYS A 16 -4.04 9.89 -10.82
C CYS A 16 -2.85 9.39 -11.65
N LEU A 17 -2.25 8.25 -11.27
CA LEU A 17 -1.14 7.60 -11.99
C LEU A 17 -1.61 6.88 -13.25
N LEU A 18 -2.90 6.58 -13.37
CA LEU A 18 -3.51 5.95 -14.55
C LEU A 18 -4.09 6.98 -15.54
N GLY A 19 -3.83 8.28 -15.33
CA GLY A 19 -4.32 9.33 -16.22
C GLY A 19 -5.70 9.88 -15.85
N GLU A 20 -6.31 9.42 -14.76
CA GLU A 20 -7.59 9.98 -14.30
C GLU A 20 -7.43 11.45 -13.86
N LYS A 21 -8.37 12.31 -14.27
CA LYS A 21 -8.41 13.74 -13.96
C LYS A 21 -8.94 14.00 -12.54
N VAL A 22 -8.26 13.44 -11.54
CA VAL A 22 -8.67 13.47 -10.12
C VAL A 22 -7.78 14.38 -9.26
N ARG A 23 -6.78 15.02 -9.86
CA ARG A 23 -5.92 15.97 -9.15
C ARG A 23 -6.68 17.25 -8.82
N TYR A 24 -6.21 17.97 -7.80
CA TYR A 24 -6.79 19.25 -7.38
C TYR A 24 -6.86 20.31 -8.48
N ASP A 25 -5.92 20.25 -9.43
CA ASP A 25 -5.80 21.14 -10.60
C ASP A 25 -6.57 20.64 -11.83
N GLY A 26 -7.29 19.51 -11.74
CA GLY A 26 -7.95 18.88 -12.89
C GLY A 26 -7.01 18.20 -13.88
N GLY A 27 -5.70 18.19 -13.58
CA GLY A 27 -4.70 17.47 -14.36
C GLY A 27 -4.65 15.98 -14.02
N HIS A 28 -3.68 15.31 -14.64
CA HIS A 28 -3.31 13.93 -14.31
C HIS A 28 -1.81 13.85 -13.99
N LYS A 29 -1.38 12.76 -13.37
CA LYS A 29 0.04 12.45 -13.16
C LYS A 29 0.34 11.07 -13.73
N ALA A 30 -0.03 10.90 -15.00
CA ALA A 30 0.07 9.61 -15.67
C ALA A 30 1.51 9.10 -15.61
N SER A 31 1.70 7.91 -15.04
CA SER A 31 2.98 7.22 -15.06
C SER A 31 2.97 6.29 -16.26
N GLN A 32 3.71 6.63 -17.31
CA GLN A 32 3.84 5.77 -18.50
C GLN A 32 4.33 4.37 -18.10
N TYR A 33 5.31 4.30 -17.19
CA TYR A 33 5.82 3.05 -16.65
C TYR A 33 4.71 2.18 -16.03
N CYS A 34 3.85 2.76 -15.19
CA CYS A 34 2.71 2.02 -14.64
C CYS A 34 1.71 1.61 -15.74
N MET A 35 1.37 2.53 -16.64
CA MET A 35 0.32 2.31 -17.64
C MET A 35 0.73 1.36 -18.76
N GLN A 36 2.01 1.30 -19.12
CA GLN A 36 2.50 0.55 -20.29
C GLN A 36 3.30 -0.69 -19.93
N GLU A 37 4.16 -0.64 -18.89
CA GLU A 37 5.01 -1.77 -18.55
C GLU A 37 4.39 -2.63 -17.46
N LEU A 38 4.12 -2.03 -16.29
CA LEU A 38 3.63 -2.80 -15.15
C LEU A 38 2.19 -3.29 -15.33
N SER A 39 1.37 -2.63 -16.15
CA SER A 39 0.01 -3.06 -16.51
C SER A 39 -0.02 -4.40 -17.27
N GLN A 40 1.08 -4.77 -17.94
CA GLN A 40 1.20 -6.07 -18.62
C GLN A 40 1.33 -7.23 -17.63
N VAL A 41 1.79 -6.95 -16.40
CA VAL A 41 2.08 -7.95 -15.37
C VAL A 41 1.04 -7.91 -14.25
N PHE A 42 0.51 -6.73 -13.94
CA PHE A 42 -0.34 -6.49 -12.79
C PHE A 42 -1.70 -5.94 -13.17
N SER A 43 -2.74 -6.44 -12.51
CA SER A 43 -4.09 -5.88 -12.59
C SER A 43 -4.26 -4.77 -11.56
N TYR A 44 -4.66 -3.58 -12.01
CA TYR A 44 -4.77 -2.42 -11.13
C TYR A 44 -6.13 -2.29 -10.46
N VAL A 45 -6.09 -1.90 -9.18
CA VAL A 45 -7.25 -1.43 -8.41
C VAL A 45 -7.04 0.06 -8.13
N PRO A 46 -7.59 0.96 -8.96
CA PRO A 46 -7.42 2.39 -8.76
C PRO A 46 -8.17 2.88 -7.51
N VAL A 47 -7.53 3.77 -6.76
CA VAL A 47 -8.14 4.47 -5.64
C VAL A 47 -7.66 5.92 -5.63
N CYS A 48 -8.60 6.86 -5.58
CA CYS A 48 -8.33 8.23 -5.21
C CYS A 48 -9.07 8.54 -3.90
N PRO A 49 -8.36 8.61 -2.75
CA PRO A 49 -9.03 8.83 -1.49
C PRO A 49 -9.68 10.22 -1.43
N GLU A 50 -9.09 11.22 -2.08
CA GLU A 50 -9.61 12.60 -2.12
C GLU A 50 -10.96 12.69 -2.84
N MET A 51 -11.12 12.03 -3.99
CA MET A 51 -12.42 11.97 -4.67
C MET A 51 -13.43 11.13 -3.89
N ALA A 52 -12.98 10.05 -3.25
CA ALA A 52 -13.87 9.15 -2.52
C ALA A 52 -14.47 9.78 -1.25
N ILE A 53 -13.81 10.79 -0.67
CA ILE A 53 -14.37 11.60 0.42
C ILE A 53 -15.22 12.78 -0.07
N GLY A 54 -15.49 12.87 -1.37
CA GLY A 54 -16.41 13.87 -1.95
C GLY A 54 -15.76 15.19 -2.34
N LEU A 55 -14.43 15.29 -2.40
CA LEU A 55 -13.81 16.52 -2.88
C LEU A 55 -14.01 16.70 -4.39
N SER A 56 -14.36 17.92 -4.81
CA SER A 56 -14.53 18.27 -6.22
C SER A 56 -13.20 18.35 -6.96
N THR A 57 -13.27 18.35 -8.29
CA THR A 57 -12.14 18.71 -9.15
C THR A 57 -12.62 19.78 -10.13
N PRO A 58 -12.05 21.00 -10.13
CA PRO A 58 -10.93 21.48 -9.30
C PRO A 58 -11.30 21.75 -7.82
N ARG A 59 -10.29 21.88 -6.96
CA ARG A 59 -10.42 22.21 -5.51
C ARG A 59 -9.17 22.93 -4.99
N PRO A 60 -9.26 23.63 -3.84
CA PRO A 60 -8.08 24.08 -3.11
C PRO A 60 -7.12 22.93 -2.79
N THR A 61 -5.81 23.20 -2.84
CA THR A 61 -4.82 22.19 -2.44
C THR A 61 -4.98 21.85 -0.98
N ILE A 62 -4.91 20.57 -0.62
CA ILE A 62 -4.86 20.16 0.78
C ILE A 62 -3.41 20.08 1.27
N ARG A 63 -3.21 20.21 2.57
CA ARG A 63 -1.92 20.20 3.26
C ARG A 63 -2.02 19.29 4.47
N LEU A 64 -0.91 18.60 4.72
CA LEU A 64 -0.75 17.81 5.92
C LEU A 64 -0.18 18.72 7.01
N VAL A 65 -0.90 18.92 8.10
CA VAL A 65 -0.58 19.87 9.18
C VAL A 65 -0.39 19.09 10.48
N GLN A 66 0.73 19.30 11.18
CA GLN A 66 0.96 18.76 12.51
C GLN A 66 0.43 19.76 13.54
N GLU A 67 -0.58 19.34 14.29
CA GLU A 67 -1.11 20.06 15.45
C GLU A 67 -0.84 19.26 16.74
N GLU A 68 -1.18 19.84 17.90
CA GLU A 68 -1.11 19.14 19.19
C GLU A 68 -1.98 17.88 19.21
N SER A 69 -3.17 17.97 18.60
CA SER A 69 -4.12 16.85 18.49
C SER A 69 -3.69 15.78 17.48
N GLY A 70 -2.58 15.98 16.77
CA GLY A 70 -2.05 15.04 15.78
C GLY A 70 -2.01 15.59 14.36
N MET A 71 -1.93 14.67 13.40
CA MET A 71 -1.83 14.99 11.98
C MET A 71 -3.21 15.30 11.39
N ARG A 72 -3.36 16.48 10.79
CA ARG A 72 -4.58 16.95 10.13
C ARG A 72 -4.38 17.14 8.64
N LEU A 73 -5.46 17.00 7.88
CA LEU A 73 -5.50 17.18 6.44
C LEU A 73 -6.43 18.35 6.11
N LEU A 74 -5.84 19.53 5.94
CA LEU A 74 -6.57 20.81 5.85
C LEU A 74 -6.45 21.41 4.44
N ALA A 75 -7.44 22.17 4.01
CA ALA A 75 -7.30 23.02 2.84
C ALA A 75 -6.20 24.07 3.05
N SER A 76 -5.45 24.40 2.00
CA SER A 76 -4.33 25.35 2.06
C SER A 76 -4.75 26.77 2.42
N ASP A 77 -5.98 27.12 2.09
CA ASP A 77 -6.65 28.39 2.42
C ASP A 77 -7.46 28.30 3.74
N LYS A 78 -7.38 27.16 4.45
CA LYS A 78 -8.12 26.86 5.68
C LYS A 78 -9.64 26.83 5.52
N SER A 79 -10.16 26.70 4.30
CA SER A 79 -11.60 26.66 4.04
C SER A 79 -12.30 25.41 4.56
N PHE A 80 -11.60 24.28 4.67
CA PHE A 80 -12.16 23.03 5.18
C PHE A 80 -11.09 22.12 5.82
N ASP A 81 -11.55 21.23 6.70
CA ASP A 81 -10.80 20.13 7.30
C ASP A 81 -11.39 18.80 6.80
N VAL A 82 -10.58 17.95 6.17
CA VAL A 82 -11.00 16.62 5.69
C VAL A 82 -10.37 15.47 6.48
N THR A 83 -9.77 15.75 7.63
CA THR A 83 -9.06 14.76 8.46
C THR A 83 -9.96 13.57 8.80
N ASP A 84 -11.14 13.83 9.37
CA ASP A 84 -12.02 12.77 9.85
C ASP A 84 -12.63 11.97 8.70
N ALA A 85 -13.06 12.67 7.64
CA ALA A 85 -13.57 12.04 6.43
C ALA A 85 -12.51 11.14 5.77
N MET A 86 -11.26 11.60 5.70
CA MET A 86 -10.13 10.84 5.17
C MET A 86 -9.81 9.62 6.04
N GLN A 87 -9.80 9.75 7.36
CA GLN A 87 -9.56 8.63 8.27
C GLN A 87 -10.65 7.57 8.16
N ALA A 88 -11.92 7.98 8.26
CA ALA A 88 -13.06 7.07 8.15
C ALA A 88 -13.09 6.33 6.80
N PHE A 89 -12.85 7.05 5.70
CA PHE A 89 -12.72 6.44 4.38
C PHE A 89 -11.55 5.47 4.32
N SER A 90 -10.37 5.87 4.82
CA SER A 90 -9.16 5.05 4.81
C SER A 90 -9.42 3.73 5.52
N GLU A 91 -9.95 3.76 6.75
CA GLU A 91 -10.22 2.56 7.53
C GLU A 91 -11.22 1.63 6.83
N LYS A 92 -12.35 2.18 6.37
CA LYS A 92 -13.37 1.41 5.66
C LYS A 92 -12.81 0.80 4.39
N ARG A 93 -12.16 1.59 3.54
CA ARG A 93 -11.65 1.13 2.24
C ARG A 93 -10.52 0.14 2.42
N ILE A 94 -9.53 0.45 3.24
CA ILE A 94 -8.34 -0.40 3.42
C ILE A 94 -8.74 -1.76 4.02
N SER A 95 -9.73 -1.82 4.91
CA SER A 95 -10.21 -3.09 5.47
C SER A 95 -10.67 -4.10 4.40
N THR A 96 -11.05 -3.63 3.20
CA THR A 96 -11.48 -4.51 2.11
C THR A 96 -10.34 -4.91 1.17
N LEU A 97 -9.11 -4.41 1.37
CA LEU A 97 -7.99 -4.54 0.42
C LEU A 97 -6.98 -5.65 0.76
N ASP A 98 -7.27 -6.57 1.69
CA ASP A 98 -6.35 -7.67 2.03
C ASP A 98 -6.12 -8.66 0.87
N TYR A 99 -6.81 -8.54 -0.26
CA TYR A 99 -6.51 -9.33 -1.45
C TYR A 99 -5.35 -8.75 -2.29
N LEU A 100 -4.98 -7.48 -2.08
CA LEU A 100 -3.91 -6.84 -2.86
C LEU A 100 -2.54 -7.44 -2.57
N SER A 101 -1.72 -7.57 -3.61
CA SER A 101 -0.35 -8.09 -3.52
C SER A 101 0.69 -6.97 -3.37
N GLY A 102 0.32 -5.73 -3.69
CA GLY A 102 1.12 -4.52 -3.45
C GLY A 102 0.30 -3.26 -3.64
N TYR A 103 0.95 -2.11 -3.48
CA TYR A 103 0.34 -0.80 -3.70
C TYR A 103 1.34 0.20 -4.28
N ILE A 104 0.94 0.94 -5.32
CA ILE A 104 1.72 2.05 -5.89
C ILE A 104 1.03 3.36 -5.57
N VAL A 105 1.72 4.26 -4.88
CA VAL A 105 1.16 5.54 -4.46
C VAL A 105 1.78 6.72 -5.19
N CYS A 106 1.00 7.80 -5.32
CA CYS A 106 1.49 9.03 -5.94
C CYS A 106 2.38 9.81 -4.97
N ALA A 107 3.63 10.02 -5.35
CA ALA A 107 4.61 10.76 -4.57
C ALA A 107 4.13 12.17 -4.21
N LYS A 108 4.52 12.64 -3.02
CA LYS A 108 4.30 13.99 -2.49
C LYS A 108 2.84 14.38 -2.22
N SER A 109 1.86 13.51 -2.48
CA SER A 109 0.47 13.78 -2.12
C SER A 109 0.32 13.79 -0.59
N PRO A 110 -0.38 14.77 0.00
CA PRO A 110 -0.67 14.79 1.43
C PRO A 110 -1.62 13.67 1.86
N SER A 111 -2.31 13.04 0.92
CA SER A 111 -3.20 11.89 1.15
C SER A 111 -2.45 10.58 0.89
N CYS A 112 -1.81 10.45 -0.29
CA CYS A 112 -1.27 9.18 -0.79
C CYS A 112 0.26 9.06 -0.71
N GLY A 113 1.03 10.12 -0.49
CA GLY A 113 2.50 10.02 -0.53
C GLY A 113 3.02 9.04 0.53
N MET A 114 4.04 8.25 0.18
CA MET A 114 4.66 7.30 1.09
C MET A 114 5.79 7.93 1.91
N GLU A 115 6.56 8.84 1.31
CA GLU A 115 7.68 9.46 2.00
C GLU A 115 7.88 10.92 1.57
N ARG A 116 8.59 11.67 2.42
CA ARG A 116 8.99 13.05 2.16
C ARG A 116 7.78 13.96 1.82
N VAL A 117 6.59 13.61 2.31
CA VAL A 117 5.39 14.44 2.20
C VAL A 117 5.60 15.69 3.04
N ARG A 118 5.18 16.84 2.50
CA ARG A 118 5.34 18.12 3.19
C ARG A 118 4.34 18.20 4.34
N VAL A 119 4.88 18.32 5.55
CA VAL A 119 4.12 18.57 6.79
C VAL A 119 4.35 20.01 7.19
N TYR A 120 3.28 20.73 7.48
CA TYR A 120 3.32 22.08 8.03
C TYR A 120 3.10 22.03 9.54
N ASP A 121 3.86 22.80 10.30
CA ASP A 121 3.64 22.98 11.72
C ASP A 121 2.48 23.96 11.94
N GLY A 122 1.44 23.53 12.67
CA GLY A 122 0.23 24.32 12.87
C GLY A 122 0.43 25.60 13.69
N ARG A 123 1.49 25.68 14.50
CA ARG A 123 1.77 26.85 15.35
C ARG A 123 2.67 27.87 14.65
N THR A 124 3.72 27.38 13.99
CA THR A 124 4.79 28.22 13.43
C THR A 124 4.64 28.44 11.92
N GLY A 125 3.89 27.60 11.21
CA GLY A 125 3.73 27.65 9.76
C GLY A 125 4.93 27.11 8.97
N TYR A 126 6.04 26.76 9.63
CA TYR A 126 7.19 26.13 8.98
C TYR A 126 6.83 24.76 8.41
N SER A 127 7.51 24.35 7.33
CA SER A 127 7.26 23.06 6.69
C SER A 127 8.50 22.19 6.59
N ARG A 128 8.31 20.88 6.73
CA ARG A 128 9.35 19.86 6.59
C ARG A 128 8.90 18.72 5.68
N LYS A 129 9.82 18.13 4.93
CA LYS A 129 9.56 16.98 4.03
C LYS A 129 9.84 15.67 4.74
N SER A 130 9.02 15.33 5.73
CA SER A 130 9.23 14.15 6.58
C SER A 130 7.95 13.34 6.83
N GLY A 131 6.84 13.72 6.20
CA GLY A 131 5.55 13.08 6.42
C GLY A 131 5.31 11.87 5.52
N VAL A 132 4.24 11.17 5.87
CA VAL A 132 3.53 10.17 5.07
C VAL A 132 2.11 10.68 4.90
N GLY A 133 1.51 10.50 3.72
CA GLY A 133 0.13 10.88 3.48
C GLY A 133 -0.83 10.10 4.35
N LEU A 134 -1.94 10.73 4.76
CA LEU A 134 -2.81 10.17 5.80
C LEU A 134 -3.43 8.81 5.42
N TYR A 135 -3.80 8.61 4.15
CA TYR A 135 -4.30 7.34 3.63
C TYR A 135 -3.20 6.28 3.61
N THR A 136 -2.00 6.64 3.14
CA THR A 136 -0.86 5.69 3.06
C THR A 136 -0.34 5.30 4.43
N ALA A 137 -0.33 6.21 5.39
CA ALA A 137 0.00 5.90 6.79
C ALA A 137 -0.97 4.86 7.37
N ASN A 138 -2.28 5.00 7.10
CA ASN A 138 -3.28 4.01 7.49
C ASN A 138 -3.09 2.66 6.77
N LEU A 139 -2.75 2.68 5.47
CA LEU A 139 -2.49 1.48 4.69
C LEU A 139 -1.33 0.67 5.27
N GLN A 140 -0.22 1.34 5.56
CA GLN A 140 0.97 0.72 6.14
C GLN A 140 0.74 0.24 7.58
N ARG A 141 -0.12 0.93 8.35
CA ARG A 141 -0.52 0.49 9.69
C ARG A 141 -1.36 -0.77 9.67
N ILE A 142 -2.35 -0.86 8.77
CA ILE A 142 -3.28 -2.00 8.69
C ILE A 142 -2.61 -3.20 8.01
N TYR A 143 -1.81 -2.97 6.96
CA TYR A 143 -1.08 -4.01 6.23
C TYR A 143 0.43 -3.73 6.21
N PRO A 144 1.14 -3.91 7.34
CA PRO A 144 2.59 -3.63 7.42
C PRO A 144 3.45 -4.53 6.52
N TYR A 145 2.91 -5.67 6.08
CA TYR A 145 3.57 -6.60 5.15
C TYR A 145 3.30 -6.27 3.67
N LEU A 146 2.31 -5.42 3.37
CA LEU A 146 1.97 -5.08 2.00
C LEU A 146 3.12 -4.26 1.39
N PRO A 147 3.70 -4.67 0.25
CA PRO A 147 4.65 -3.85 -0.47
C PRO A 147 4.00 -2.56 -0.93
N VAL A 148 4.53 -1.42 -0.51
CA VAL A 148 4.09 -0.08 -0.94
C VAL A 148 5.29 0.64 -1.53
N GLU A 149 5.12 1.31 -2.66
CA GLU A 149 6.17 2.11 -3.29
C GLU A 149 5.60 3.34 -4.01
N GLU A 150 6.40 4.39 -4.22
CA GLU A 150 5.99 5.60 -4.95
C GLU A 150 6.36 5.56 -6.43
N ASP A 151 5.52 6.20 -7.27
CA ASP A 151 5.74 6.30 -8.72
C ASP A 151 7.13 6.82 -9.12
N GLY A 152 7.67 7.81 -8.41
CA GLY A 152 9.00 8.34 -8.69
C GLY A 152 10.12 7.35 -8.37
N ARG A 153 9.96 6.54 -7.31
CA ARG A 153 10.97 5.62 -6.79
C ARG A 153 11.11 4.36 -7.65
N LEU A 154 10.08 4.01 -8.42
CA LEU A 154 10.10 2.90 -9.37
C LEU A 154 11.04 3.11 -10.58
N HIS A 155 11.61 4.31 -10.74
CA HIS A 155 12.64 4.56 -11.76
C HIS A 155 14.04 4.14 -11.30
N ASP A 156 14.25 3.99 -9.99
CA ASP A 156 15.48 3.41 -9.45
C ASP A 156 15.42 1.89 -9.59
N LEU A 157 16.44 1.30 -10.23
CA LEU A 157 16.46 -0.13 -10.55
C LEU A 157 16.38 -1.00 -9.30
N VAL A 158 17.11 -0.64 -8.24
CA VAL A 158 17.20 -1.45 -7.01
C VAL A 158 15.88 -1.40 -6.26
N LEU A 159 15.28 -0.21 -6.12
CA LEU A 159 13.97 -0.05 -5.47
C LEU A 159 12.86 -0.73 -6.25
N LYS A 160 12.88 -0.60 -7.58
CA LYS A 160 11.95 -1.28 -8.49
C LYS A 160 12.01 -2.79 -8.33
N GLU A 161 13.20 -3.38 -8.45
CA GLU A 161 13.38 -4.83 -8.31
C GLU A 161 12.90 -5.30 -6.94
N ASN A 162 13.27 -4.59 -5.87
CA ASN A 162 12.83 -4.91 -4.51
C ASN A 162 11.30 -4.91 -4.39
N PHE A 163 10.63 -3.87 -4.90
CA PHE A 163 9.17 -3.77 -4.89
C PHE A 163 8.53 -4.92 -5.65
N ILE A 164 8.95 -5.16 -6.89
CA ILE A 164 8.40 -6.23 -7.75
C ILE A 164 8.59 -7.59 -7.08
N THR A 165 9.80 -7.91 -6.62
CA THR A 165 10.09 -9.17 -5.92
C THR A 165 9.17 -9.38 -4.72
N ARG A 166 8.96 -8.35 -3.89
CA ARG A 166 8.09 -8.43 -2.72
C ARG A 166 6.62 -8.60 -3.10
N VAL A 167 6.16 -7.98 -4.19
CA VAL A 167 4.80 -8.18 -4.72
C VAL A 167 4.59 -9.63 -5.12
N PHE A 168 5.50 -10.21 -5.91
CA PHE A 168 5.40 -11.62 -6.33
C PHE A 168 5.44 -12.57 -5.13
N ALA A 169 6.32 -12.32 -4.16
CA ALA A 169 6.40 -13.12 -2.94
C ALA A 169 5.10 -13.06 -2.13
N ASN A 170 4.52 -11.86 -1.97
CA ASN A 170 3.27 -11.66 -1.24
C ASN A 170 2.08 -12.30 -1.98
N HIS A 171 2.03 -12.22 -3.31
CA HIS A 171 1.03 -12.91 -4.11
C HIS A 171 1.11 -14.43 -3.95
N ALA A 172 2.31 -15.01 -4.14
CA ALA A 172 2.52 -16.44 -3.99
C ALA A 172 2.11 -16.94 -2.60
N TRP A 173 2.45 -16.20 -1.55
CA TRP A 173 2.00 -16.51 -0.19
C TRP A 173 0.47 -16.52 -0.07
N LYS A 174 -0.22 -15.54 -0.65
CA LYS A 174 -1.69 -15.47 -0.64
C LYS A 174 -2.33 -16.61 -1.42
N THR A 175 -1.75 -16.99 -2.57
CA THR A 175 -2.18 -18.15 -3.36
C THR A 175 -2.11 -19.42 -2.54
N LEU A 176 -1.00 -19.65 -1.83
CA LEU A 176 -0.85 -20.83 -0.95
C LEU A 176 -1.89 -20.85 0.18
N LYS A 177 -2.14 -19.71 0.83
CA LYS A 177 -3.19 -19.62 1.86
C LYS A 177 -4.57 -19.90 1.29
N HIS A 178 -4.85 -19.37 0.10
CA HIS A 178 -6.12 -19.58 -0.58
C HIS A 178 -6.32 -21.06 -0.95
N GLU A 179 -5.33 -21.72 -1.54
CA GLU A 179 -5.38 -23.15 -1.86
C GLU A 179 -5.52 -24.03 -0.61
N ALA A 180 -4.73 -23.76 0.44
CA ALA A 180 -4.79 -24.52 1.68
C ALA A 180 -6.16 -24.41 2.36
N SER A 181 -6.79 -23.22 2.32
CA SER A 181 -8.14 -23.02 2.84
C SER A 181 -9.21 -23.82 2.09
N ARG A 182 -9.02 -24.08 0.78
CA ARG A 182 -9.95 -24.88 -0.03
C ARG A 182 -9.74 -26.38 0.13
N ALA A 183 -8.51 -26.82 0.32
CA ALA A 183 -8.17 -28.23 0.45
C ALA A 183 -8.49 -28.82 1.85
N ASN A 184 -8.88 -27.99 2.82
CA ASN A 184 -9.08 -28.34 4.24
C ASN A 184 -7.91 -29.14 4.84
N ARG A 185 -6.69 -28.93 4.31
CA ARG A 185 -5.53 -29.77 4.56
C ARG A 185 -4.30 -28.92 4.81
N TRP A 186 -4.14 -28.51 6.06
CA TRP A 186 -2.99 -27.75 6.55
C TRP A 186 -1.67 -28.54 6.52
N SER A 187 -1.71 -29.87 6.32
CA SER A 187 -0.51 -30.72 6.25
C SER A 187 0.35 -30.54 4.99
N LEU A 188 -0.09 -29.75 4.01
CA LEU A 188 0.71 -29.35 2.83
C LEU A 188 1.65 -28.16 3.10
N PHE A 189 1.66 -27.57 4.30
CA PHE A 189 2.40 -26.34 4.61
C PHE A 189 3.93 -26.47 4.64
N ILE A 190 4.48 -27.69 4.77
CA ILE A 190 5.91 -27.89 5.07
C ILE A 190 6.83 -27.82 3.83
N PRO A 191 6.47 -28.27 2.62
CA PRO A 191 7.44 -28.26 1.50
C PRO A 191 7.51 -26.92 0.73
N VAL A 192 6.47 -26.07 0.74
CA VAL A 192 6.35 -24.98 -0.25
C VAL A 192 7.03 -23.67 0.17
N ILE A 193 7.15 -23.42 1.48
CA ILE A 193 7.94 -22.28 2.01
C ILE A 193 9.40 -22.40 1.54
N ASN A 194 9.91 -23.63 1.37
CA ASN A 194 11.30 -23.86 1.01
C ASN A 194 11.58 -23.61 -0.50
N SER A 195 10.67 -23.95 -1.40
CA SER A 195 10.91 -23.86 -2.86
C SER A 195 10.86 -22.42 -3.40
N TYR A 196 9.99 -21.56 -2.85
CA TYR A 196 9.87 -20.16 -3.32
C TYR A 196 10.85 -19.22 -2.62
N CYS A 197 11.12 -19.38 -1.31
CA CYS A 197 12.21 -18.66 -0.67
C CYS A 197 13.54 -18.95 -1.35
N TRP A 198 13.85 -20.22 -1.70
CA TRP A 198 15.08 -20.55 -2.42
C TRP A 198 15.21 -19.93 -3.81
N ARG A 199 14.10 -19.76 -4.55
CA ARG A 199 14.16 -19.17 -5.90
C ARG A 199 14.38 -17.66 -5.86
N ILE A 200 13.87 -16.97 -4.83
CA ILE A 200 14.17 -15.55 -4.60
C ILE A 200 15.61 -15.39 -4.05
N ILE A 201 16.05 -16.29 -3.16
CA ILE A 201 17.42 -16.32 -2.60
C ILE A 201 18.49 -16.55 -3.68
N ARG A 202 18.19 -17.29 -4.76
CA ARG A 202 19.19 -17.60 -5.82
C ARG A 202 19.48 -16.47 -6.81
N HIS A 203 18.58 -15.49 -6.98
CA HIS A 203 18.66 -14.53 -8.09
C HIS A 203 18.72 -13.05 -7.68
N THR A 204 18.79 -12.73 -6.38
CA THR A 204 18.85 -11.34 -5.96
C THR A 204 19.98 -11.11 -4.95
N THR A 205 20.89 -10.20 -5.27
CA THR A 205 21.83 -9.57 -4.34
C THR A 205 21.11 -8.58 -3.42
N VAL A 206 19.92 -8.94 -2.94
CA VAL A 206 19.10 -8.08 -2.09
C VAL A 206 19.46 -8.35 -0.62
N ASN A 207 19.81 -7.26 0.05
CA ASN A 207 20.23 -7.18 1.44
C ASN A 207 19.37 -8.07 2.39
N TRP A 208 19.99 -9.13 2.91
CA TRP A 208 19.37 -10.19 3.73
C TRP A 208 18.54 -9.69 4.92
N ALA A 209 18.86 -8.50 5.43
CA ALA A 209 18.19 -7.89 6.58
C ALA A 209 16.71 -7.56 6.33
N VAL A 210 16.32 -7.24 5.09
CA VAL A 210 14.94 -6.86 4.73
C VAL A 210 14.03 -8.09 4.58
N MET A 211 14.57 -9.18 4.01
CA MET A 211 13.85 -10.46 3.92
C MET A 211 13.58 -11.06 5.30
N LEU A 212 14.58 -11.08 6.18
CA LEU A 212 14.43 -11.67 7.52
C LEU A 212 13.33 -10.97 8.34
N ARG A 213 13.21 -9.64 8.27
CA ARG A 213 12.11 -8.90 8.95
C ARG A 213 10.73 -9.25 8.40
N THR A 214 10.62 -9.45 7.09
CA THR A 214 9.34 -9.76 6.44
C THR A 214 8.93 -11.22 6.73
N SER A 215 9.87 -12.16 6.64
CA SER A 215 9.64 -13.57 6.96
C SER A 215 9.29 -13.78 8.44
N VAL A 216 9.97 -13.08 9.37
CA VAL A 216 9.64 -13.15 10.81
C VAL A 216 8.26 -12.57 11.11
N MET A 217 7.85 -11.47 10.46
CA MET A 217 6.48 -10.94 10.63
C MET A 217 5.41 -11.87 10.06
N ILE A 218 5.65 -12.51 8.92
CA ILE A 218 4.72 -13.48 8.31
C ILE A 218 4.59 -14.73 9.20
N LEU A 219 5.68 -15.22 9.78
CA LEU A 219 5.72 -16.37 10.67
C LEU A 219 5.10 -16.11 12.07
N ASN A 220 5.24 -14.89 12.60
CA ASN A 220 4.63 -14.55 13.90
C ASN A 220 3.10 -14.49 13.84
N LYS A 221 2.52 -14.12 12.69
CA LYS A 221 1.06 -14.07 12.51
C LYS A 221 0.44 -15.46 12.26
N THR A 222 1.19 -16.39 11.67
CA THR A 222 0.77 -17.80 11.59
C THR A 222 0.74 -18.42 12.98
N GLN A 223 1.78 -18.24 13.82
CA GLN A 223 1.75 -18.79 15.19
C GLN A 223 0.59 -18.23 16.04
N SER A 224 0.29 -16.93 15.94
CA SER A 224 -0.82 -16.33 16.69
C SER A 224 -2.22 -16.79 16.23
N SER A 225 -2.37 -17.24 14.98
CA SER A 225 -3.63 -17.79 14.48
C SER A 225 -3.77 -19.30 14.73
N THR A 226 -2.66 -20.04 14.79
CA THR A 226 -2.67 -21.47 15.17
C THR A 226 -2.94 -21.68 16.66
N ILE A 227 -2.43 -20.80 17.55
CA ILE A 227 -2.63 -20.93 19.01
C ILE A 227 -4.10 -20.70 19.42
N ASN A 228 -4.82 -19.79 18.76
CA ASN A 228 -6.24 -19.55 19.06
C ASN A 228 -7.20 -20.65 18.56
N CYS A 229 -6.73 -21.57 17.70
CA CYS A 229 -7.52 -22.70 17.22
C CYS A 229 -7.36 -23.95 18.11
N LEU A 230 -6.26 -24.04 18.88
CA LEU A 230 -5.95 -25.20 19.74
C LEU A 230 -6.53 -25.10 21.16
N CYS A 231 -7.03 -23.93 21.59
CA CYS A 231 -7.66 -23.75 22.91
C CYS A 231 -9.20 -23.84 22.90
N LYS A 232 -9.80 -24.32 21.82
CA LYS A 232 -11.25 -24.61 21.73
C LYS A 232 -11.50 -26.05 21.29
N HIS A 233 -11.07 -27.00 22.11
CA HIS A 233 -11.65 -28.34 22.20
C HIS A 233 -11.43 -28.88 23.61
#